data_AF-A0A3D4QT24-F1
#
_entry.id   AF-A0A3D4QT24-F1
#
_cell.length_a   1.000
_cell.length_b   1.000
_cell.length_c   1.000
_cell.angle_alpha   90.00
_cell.angle_beta   90.00
_cell.angle_gamma   90.00
#
_symmetry.space_group_name_H-M   'P 1'
#
loop_
_entity.id
_entity.type
_entity.pdbx_description
1 polymer ?
#
loop_
_entity_poly.entity_id
_entity_poly.type
_entity_poly.pdbx_seq_one_letter_code
_entity_poly.pdbx_strand_id
1 'polypeptide(L)'
;ALFLIIRLILKRLGYETSAVRSFGEWTLPKGMAYGLIILLLAVLLGRNLGISNLEVVYITFAALIFFLFMVMGLSMLWFFLKAGNVPALLRWILMILIFLLFGTLPPFIGLLDQLFQLRIRYRNQFIIKNGK
;
A
#
# COMPACT_ATOMS: atom_id res chain seq x y z
N ALA A 1 -3.17 0.22 -19.85
CA ALA A 1 -3.11 0.79 -21.20
C ALA A 1 -2.86 2.31 -21.17
N LEU A 2 -3.71 3.11 -20.53
CA LEU A 2 -3.60 4.58 -20.50
C LEU A 2 -2.22 5.12 -20.07
N PHE A 3 -1.65 4.60 -18.98
CA PHE A 3 -0.32 4.99 -18.50
C PHE A 3 0.79 4.77 -19.54
N LEU A 4 0.72 3.67 -20.31
CA LEU A 4 1.72 3.37 -21.35
C LEU A 4 1.62 4.36 -22.51
N ILE A 5 0.41 4.75 -22.88
CA ILE A 5 0.15 5.75 -23.94
C ILE A 5 0.67 7.12 -23.48
N ILE A 6 0.35 7.54 -22.25
CA ILE A 6 0.83 8.80 -21.67
C ILE A 6 2.35 8.82 -21.60
N ARG A 7 2.98 7.75 -21.12
CA ARG A 7 4.44 7.62 -21.07
C ARG A 7 5.07 7.70 -22.47
N LEU A 8 4.45 7.06 -23.47
CA LEU A 8 4.92 7.11 -24.85
C LEU A 8 4.88 8.54 -25.41
N ILE A 9 3.81 9.28 -25.13
CA ILE A 9 3.64 10.68 -25.54
C ILE A 9 4.68 11.57 -24.85
N LEU A 10 4.84 11.46 -23.52
CA LEU A 10 5.82 12.22 -22.75
C LEU A 10 7.26 11.94 -23.18
N LYS A 11 7.58 10.69 -23.48
CA LYS A 11 8.91 10.30 -23.96
C LYS A 11 9.20 10.88 -25.35
N ARG A 12 8.18 10.99 -26.22
CA ARG A 12 8.30 11.69 -27.51
C ARG A 12 8.47 13.20 -27.36
N LEU A 13 7.99 13.78 -26.26
CA LEU A 13 8.13 15.20 -25.92
C LEU A 13 9.46 15.54 -25.20
N GLY A 14 10.38 14.58 -25.07
CA GLY A 14 11.68 14.81 -24.45
C GLY A 14 11.68 14.85 -22.91
N TYR A 15 10.56 14.49 -22.27
CA TYR A 15 10.48 14.40 -20.81
C TYR A 15 10.96 13.02 -20.32
N GLU A 16 11.99 13.03 -19.48
CA GLU A 16 12.46 11.89 -18.69
C GLU A 16 11.42 11.53 -17.63
N THR A 17 10.43 10.69 -17.98
CA THR A 17 9.45 10.20 -17.00
C THR A 17 10.07 9.09 -16.15
N SER A 18 10.15 9.31 -14.83
CA SER A 18 10.54 8.26 -13.89
C SER A 18 9.61 7.05 -14.05
N ALA A 19 10.17 5.85 -14.18
CA ALA A 19 9.38 4.64 -14.36
C ALA A 19 8.49 4.42 -13.13
N VAL A 20 7.19 4.19 -13.35
CA VAL A 20 6.29 3.78 -12.28
C VAL A 20 6.85 2.53 -11.63
N ARG A 21 7.05 2.60 -10.31
CA ARG A 21 7.57 1.49 -9.52
C ARG A 21 6.66 0.29 -9.67
N SER A 22 7.27 -0.90 -9.61
CA SER A 22 6.52 -2.15 -9.65
C SER A 22 5.52 -2.19 -8.48
N PHE A 23 4.38 -2.88 -8.65
CA PHE A 23 3.33 -2.92 -7.64
C PHE A 23 3.84 -3.33 -6.25
N GLY A 24 4.82 -4.24 -6.17
CA GLY A 24 5.43 -4.66 -4.90
C GLY A 24 6.26 -3.58 -4.18
N GLU A 25 6.57 -2.48 -4.85
CA GLU A 25 7.35 -1.36 -4.30
C GLU A 25 6.49 -0.15 -3.94
N TRP A 26 5.17 -0.26 -4.10
CA TRP A 26 4.25 0.81 -3.74
C TRP A 26 4.24 0.97 -2.22
N THR A 27 4.65 2.14 -1.76
CA THR A 27 4.72 2.49 -0.35
C THR A 27 4.25 3.92 -0.18
N LEU A 28 3.65 4.22 0.97
CA LEU A 28 3.31 5.59 1.30
C LEU A 28 4.59 6.39 1.60
N PRO A 29 4.55 7.72 1.42
CA PRO A 29 5.55 8.62 1.97
C PRO A 29 5.71 8.41 3.48
N LYS A 30 6.95 8.58 3.98
CA LYS A 30 7.25 8.46 5.41
C LYS A 30 6.35 9.41 6.21
N GLY A 31 5.79 8.91 7.31
CA GLY A 31 4.91 9.70 8.18
C GLY A 31 3.43 9.72 7.75
N MET A 32 3.10 9.37 6.50
CA MET A 32 1.71 9.44 6.02
C MET A 32 0.79 8.48 6.77
N ALA A 33 1.26 7.26 7.09
CA ALA A 33 0.46 6.32 7.87
C ALA A 33 0.09 6.88 9.26
N TYR A 34 1.03 7.53 9.94
CA TYR A 34 0.75 8.21 11.21
C TYR A 34 -0.25 9.36 11.03
N GLY A 35 -0.08 10.18 9.99
CA GLY A 35 -1.03 11.25 9.67
C GLY A 35 -2.45 10.75 9.42
N LEU A 36 -2.61 9.65 8.68
CA LEU A 36 -3.92 9.02 8.42
C LEU A 36 -4.54 8.45 9.70
N ILE A 37 -3.74 7.82 10.57
CA ILE A 37 -4.22 7.32 11.87
C ILE A 37 -4.66 8.47 12.77
N ILE A 38 -3.85 9.52 12.90
CA ILE A 38 -4.18 10.70 13.71
C ILE A 38 -5.46 11.36 13.19
N LEU A 39 -5.61 11.48 11.87
CA LEU A 39 -6.83 12.00 11.25
C LEU A 39 -8.04 11.15 11.61
N LEU A 40 -7.94 9.83 11.47
CA LEU A 40 -9.04 8.92 11.79
C LEU A 40 -9.42 9.00 13.28
N LEU A 41 -8.43 9.10 14.18
CA LEU A 41 -8.64 9.26 15.62
C LEU A 41 -9.29 10.61 15.94
N ALA A 42 -8.86 11.71 15.31
CA ALA A 42 -9.44 13.03 15.52
C ALA A 42 -10.92 13.07 15.11
N VAL A 43 -11.25 12.48 13.95
CA VAL A 43 -12.63 12.40 13.47
C VAL A 43 -13.47 11.48 14.37
N LEU A 44 -12.91 10.36 14.84
CA LEU A 44 -13.58 9.45 15.79
C LEU A 44 -13.91 10.15 17.11
N LEU A 45 -12.96 10.92 17.68
CA LEU A 45 -13.19 11.69 18.89
C LEU A 45 -14.27 12.75 18.69
N GLY A 46 -14.21 13.50 17.58
CA GLY A 46 -15.23 14.48 17.25
C GLY A 46 -16.63 13.86 17.12
N ARG A 47 -16.73 12.68 16.48
CA ARG A 47 -17.99 11.91 16.38
C ARG A 47 -18.52 11.55 17.78
N ASN A 48 -17.66 11.06 18.67
CA ASN A 48 -18.06 10.66 20.02
C ASN A 48 -18.47 11.83 20.92
N LEU A 49 -18.01 13.05 20.62
CA LEU A 49 -18.43 14.28 21.30
C LEU A 49 -19.80 14.80 20.81
N GLY A 50 -20.45 14.10 19.87
CA GLY A 50 -21.78 14.46 19.38
C GLY A 50 -21.79 15.62 18.38
N ILE A 51 -20.65 15.96 17.78
CA ILE A 51 -20.60 16.99 16.74
C ILE A 51 -21.38 16.50 15.51
N SER A 52 -22.35 17.30 15.07
CA SER A 52 -23.22 16.96 13.95
C SER A 52 -22.43 16.68 12.66
N ASN A 53 -22.94 15.77 11.82
CA ASN A 53 -22.37 15.33 10.54
C ASN A 53 -21.01 14.62 10.57
N LEU A 54 -20.35 14.49 11.73
CA LEU A 54 -19.05 13.79 11.79
C LEU A 54 -19.14 12.28 11.59
N GLU A 55 -20.32 11.68 11.70
CA GLU A 55 -20.51 10.27 11.37
C GLU A 55 -20.25 9.98 9.88
N VAL A 56 -20.80 10.80 8.98
CA VAL A 56 -20.60 10.64 7.53
C VAL A 56 -19.13 10.87 7.16
N VAL A 57 -18.51 11.88 7.79
CA VAL A 57 -17.09 12.17 7.65
C VAL A 57 -16.26 10.97 8.11
N TYR A 58 -16.54 10.43 9.30
CA TYR A 58 -15.87 9.25 9.85
C TYR A 58 -15.95 8.06 8.90
N ILE A 59 -17.15 7.70 8.44
CA ILE A 59 -17.35 6.55 7.56
C ILE A 59 -16.57 6.70 6.26
N THR A 60 -16.58 7.91 5.69
CA THR A 60 -15.88 8.18 4.42
C THR A 60 -14.36 8.09 4.58
N PHE A 61 -13.81 8.74 5.62
CA PHE A 61 -12.37 8.65 5.91
C PHE A 61 -11.95 7.23 6.27
N ALA A 62 -12.74 6.52 7.09
CA ALA A 62 -12.49 5.13 7.44
C ALA A 62 -12.44 4.25 6.18
N ALA A 63 -13.40 4.39 5.26
CA ALA A 63 -13.44 3.64 4.02
C ALA A 63 -12.23 3.93 3.11
N LEU A 64 -11.86 5.20 2.94
CA LEU A 64 -10.70 5.61 2.14
C LEU A 64 -9.40 5.08 2.73
N ILE A 65 -9.22 5.22 4.05
CA ILE A 65 -8.02 4.75 4.75
C ILE A 65 -7.94 3.22 4.69
N PHE A 66 -9.05 2.53 4.91
CA PHE A 66 -9.13 1.07 4.80
C PHE A 66 -8.76 0.60 3.38
N PHE A 67 -9.34 1.21 2.35
CA PHE A 67 -9.01 0.91 0.95
C PHE A 67 -7.53 1.16 0.64
N LEU A 68 -7.00 2.30 1.07
CA LEU A 68 -5.60 2.67 0.85
C LEU A 68 -4.65 1.67 1.51
N PHE A 69 -4.92 1.28 2.76
CA PHE A 69 -4.13 0.25 3.43
C PHE A 69 -4.33 -1.14 2.84
N MET A 70 -5.51 -1.45 2.29
CA MET A 70 -5.77 -2.71 1.56
C MET A 70 -4.81 -2.85 0.38
N VAL A 71 -4.71 -1.80 -0.44
CA VAL A 71 -3.80 -1.76 -1.60
C VAL A 71 -2.35 -1.89 -1.14
N MET A 72 -1.97 -1.23 -0.04
CA MET A 72 -0.63 -1.34 0.52
C MET A 72 -0.32 -2.74 1.05
N GLY A 73 -1.29 -3.42 1.67
CA GLY A 73 -1.15 -4.80 2.12
C GLY A 73 -0.96 -5.77 0.96
N LEU A 74 -1.75 -5.62 -0.09
CA LEU A 74 -1.59 -6.42 -1.32
C LEU A 74 -0.25 -6.15 -2.00
N SER A 75 0.22 -4.90 -2.01
CA SER A 75 1.55 -4.53 -2.50
C SER A 75 2.65 -5.23 -1.70
N MET A 76 2.54 -5.23 -0.37
CA MET A 76 3.50 -5.91 0.51
C MET A 76 3.50 -7.43 0.28
N LEU A 77 2.34 -8.07 0.21
CA LEU A 77 2.23 -9.50 -0.07
C LEU A 77 2.87 -9.85 -1.42
N TRP A 78 2.60 -9.05 -2.45
CA TRP A 78 3.21 -9.22 -3.76
C TRP A 78 4.74 -9.14 -3.71
N PHE A 79 5.29 -8.21 -2.91
CA PHE A 79 6.73 -8.09 -2.70
C PHE A 79 7.32 -9.36 -2.08
N PHE A 80 6.72 -9.90 -1.02
CA PHE A 80 7.23 -11.11 -0.35
C PHE A 80 7.10 -12.36 -1.22
N LEU A 81 6.01 -12.51 -1.98
CA LEU A 81 5.87 -13.61 -2.94
C LEU A 81 6.91 -13.50 -4.06
N LYS A 82 7.27 -12.28 -4.49
CA LYS A 82 8.36 -12.08 -5.46
C LYS A 82 9.73 -12.36 -4.85
N ALA A 83 9.98 -11.94 -3.61
CA ALA A 83 11.23 -12.19 -2.90
C ALA A 83 11.45 -13.69 -2.62
N GLY A 84 10.38 -14.45 -2.37
CA GLY A 84 10.40 -15.90 -2.21
C GLY A 84 10.48 -16.70 -3.51
N ASN A 85 10.75 -16.06 -4.67
CA ASN A 85 10.81 -16.71 -5.99
C ASN A 85 9.55 -17.49 -6.39
N VAL A 86 8.37 -17.11 -5.88
CA VAL A 86 7.10 -17.77 -6.24
C VAL A 86 6.78 -17.51 -7.73
N PRO A 87 6.48 -18.55 -8.53
CA PRO A 87 6.17 -18.40 -9.95
C PRO A 87 4.93 -17.52 -10.18
N ALA A 88 4.88 -16.85 -11.33
CA ALA A 88 3.89 -15.80 -11.60
C ALA A 88 2.43 -16.28 -11.50
N LEU A 89 2.12 -17.47 -12.03
CA LEU A 89 0.77 -18.06 -11.95
C LEU A 89 0.35 -18.34 -10.50
N LEU A 90 1.21 -19.00 -9.74
CA LEU A 90 0.94 -19.32 -8.33
C LEU A 90 0.80 -18.05 -7.49
N ARG A 91 1.56 -17.00 -7.80
CA ARG A 91 1.46 -15.72 -7.12
C ARG A 91 0.07 -15.09 -7.30
N TRP A 92 -0.47 -15.08 -8.51
CA TRP A 92 -1.83 -14.57 -8.76
C TRP A 92 -2.89 -15.39 -8.03
N ILE A 93 -2.77 -16.72 -8.06
CA ILE A 93 -3.69 -17.62 -7.34
C ILE A 93 -3.68 -17.31 -5.84
N LEU A 94 -2.49 -17.22 -5.23
CA LEU A 94 -2.35 -16.89 -3.81
C LEU A 94 -2.92 -15.51 -3.48
N MET A 95 -2.68 -14.51 -4.32
CA MET A 95 -3.23 -13.15 -4.11
C MET A 95 -4.76 -13.14 -4.13
N ILE A 96 -5.37 -13.83 -5.10
CA ILE A 96 -6.83 -13.94 -5.21
C ILE A 96 -7.39 -14.70 -4.00
N LEU A 97 -6.75 -15.81 -3.63
CA LEU A 97 -7.17 -16.63 -2.49
C LEU A 97 -7.09 -15.85 -1.17
N ILE A 98 -5.99 -15.14 -0.93
CA ILE A 98 -5.82 -14.30 0.26
C ILE A 98 -6.88 -13.20 0.29
N PHE A 99 -7.14 -12.55 -0.84
CA PHE A 99 -8.15 -11.51 -0.92
C PHE A 99 -9.57 -12.04 -0.63
N LEU A 100 -9.90 -13.23 -1.14
CA LEU A 100 -11.24 -13.81 -1.01
C LEU A 100 -11.48 -14.40 0.39
N LEU A 101 -10.49 -15.10 0.96
CA LEU A 101 -10.60 -15.71 2.29
C LEU A 101 -10.37 -14.73 3.43
N PHE A 102 -9.49 -13.75 3.22
CA PHE A 102 -9.00 -12.86 4.26
C PHE A 102 -9.12 -11.39 3.90
N GLY A 103 -10.12 -10.97 3.10
CA GLY A 103 -10.22 -9.61 2.55
C GLY A 103 -10.10 -8.46 3.56
N THR A 104 -10.38 -8.70 4.85
CA THR A 104 -10.21 -7.73 5.94
C THR A 104 -8.79 -7.68 6.53
N LEU A 105 -7.93 -8.68 6.32
CA LEU A 105 -6.55 -8.73 6.81
C LEU A 105 -5.55 -7.85 6.04
N PRO A 106 -5.57 -7.72 4.69
CA PRO A 106 -4.62 -6.92 3.94
C PRO A 106 -4.46 -5.48 4.45
N PRO A 107 -5.53 -4.75 4.81
CA PRO A 107 -5.39 -3.42 5.41
C PRO A 107 -4.50 -3.38 6.66
N PHE A 108 -4.66 -4.34 7.57
CA PHE A 108 -3.81 -4.41 8.77
C PHE A 108 -2.36 -4.71 8.43
N ILE A 109 -2.13 -5.63 7.49
CA ILE A 109 -0.79 -5.95 6.99
C ILE A 109 -0.14 -4.72 6.35
N GLY A 110 -0.90 -3.99 5.52
CA GLY A 110 -0.44 -2.75 4.89
C GLY A 110 -0.13 -1.65 5.89
N LEU A 111 -0.93 -1.52 6.95
CA LEU A 111 -0.67 -0.60 8.05
C LEU A 111 0.63 -0.96 8.78
N LEU A 112 0.80 -2.22 9.15
CA LEU A 112 2.00 -2.71 9.85
C LEU A 112 3.26 -2.48 9.01
N ASP A 113 3.22 -2.77 7.71
CA ASP A 113 4.35 -2.48 6.82
C ASP A 113 4.72 -0.99 6.82
N GLN A 114 3.74 -0.10 6.81
CA GLN A 114 4.02 1.34 6.80
C GLN A 114 4.55 1.87 8.13
N LEU A 115 4.09 1.31 9.25
CA LEU A 115 4.59 1.68 10.58
C LEU A 115 6.00 1.14 10.84
N PHE A 116 6.25 -0.13 10.51
CA PHE A 116 7.51 -0.82 10.82
C PHE A 116 8.52 -0.82 9.67
N GLN A 117 8.12 -0.40 8.47
CA GLN A 117 8.94 -0.41 7.25
C GLN A 117 9.53 -1.80 6.95
N LEU A 118 8.71 -2.84 7.05
CA LEU A 118 9.13 -4.25 6.99
C LEU A 118 9.87 -4.58 5.69
N ARG A 119 9.37 -4.08 4.54
CA ARG A 119 10.03 -4.26 3.24
C ARG A 119 11.43 -3.64 3.16
N ILE A 120 11.64 -2.48 3.79
CA ILE A 120 12.96 -1.80 3.80
C ILE A 120 13.94 -2.60 4.66
N ARG A 121 13.50 -3.06 5.83
CA ARG A 121 14.32 -3.88 6.73
C ARG A 121 14.73 -5.20 6.07
N TYR A 122 13.79 -5.88 5.41
CA TYR A 122 14.06 -7.12 4.69
C TYR A 122 15.11 -6.90 3.58
N ARG A 123 14.94 -5.86 2.74
CA ARG A 123 15.90 -5.55 1.68
C ARG A 123 17.29 -5.25 2.23
N ASN A 124 17.37 -4.48 3.31
CA ASN A 124 18.66 -4.14 3.93
C ASN A 124 19.37 -5.39 4.47
N GLN A 125 18.63 -6.34 5.07
CA GLN A 125 19.21 -7.62 5.49
C GLN A 125 19.70 -8.47 4.32
N PHE A 126 18.97 -8.51 3.21
CA PHE A 126 19.42 -9.25 2.01
C PHE A 126 20.63 -8.62 1.34
N ILE A 127 20.75 -7.28 1.33
CA ILE A 127 21.95 -6.59 0.84
C ILE A 127 23.15 -6.92 1.74
N ILE A 128 22.98 -6.87 3.06
CA ILE A 128 24.05 -7.21 4.03
C ILE A 128 24.48 -8.69 3.88
N LYS A 129 23.55 -9.60 3.57
CA LYS A 129 23.83 -11.04 3.49
C LYS A 129 24.41 -11.50 2.14
N ASN A 130 24.09 -10.80 1.05
CA ASN A 130 24.48 -11.20 -0.32
C ASN A 130 25.45 -10.21 -1.02
N GLY A 131 25.96 -9.17 -0.36
CA GLY A 131 26.78 -8.17 -1.04
C GLY A 131 27.73 -7.34 -0.17
N LYS A 132 28.97 -7.83 -0.09
CA LYS A 132 30.24 -7.27 0.43
C LYS A 132 30.45 -7.32 1.93
#